data_AF-A0A923PES2-F1
#
_entry.id   AF-A0A923PES2-F1
#
_cell.length_a   1.000
_cell.length_b   1.000
_cell.length_c   1.000
_cell.angle_alpha   90.00
_cell.angle_beta   90.00
_cell.angle_gamma   90.00
#
_symmetry.space_group_name_H-M   'P 1'
#
loop_
_entity.id
_entity.type
_entity.pdbx_description
1 polymer ?
#
loop_
_entity_poly.entity_id
_entity_poly.type
_entity_poly.pdbx_seq_one_letter_code
_entity_poly.pdbx_strand_id
1 'polypeptide(L)'
;MQQYRIEIKWGLIFVAMSLLWMLGERLVGLHDELLEHHAVWTNLIAVPAIILYVLALKDKRENFYGGKMSWGQGFKAGMIVTAVVAILSPLTQLITSKIITPHYFDNVIAYSVAQGLSTQADAEAFFNLGNYIVMGFIGAIVMGAVTSAIVAIFAKRG
;
A
#
# COMPACT_ATOMS: atom_id res chain seq x y z
N MET A 1 25.64 1.06 0.18
CA MET A 1 24.33 1.18 0.87
C MET A 1 23.94 2.60 1.29
N GLN A 2 24.86 3.58 1.36
CA GLN A 2 24.50 4.96 1.77
C GLN A 2 23.57 5.68 0.77
N GLN A 3 23.67 5.39 -0.52
CA GLN A 3 22.91 6.08 -1.58
C GLN A 3 21.40 5.87 -1.52
N TYR A 4 20.92 4.70 -1.06
CA TYR A 4 19.49 4.35 -1.03
C TYR A 4 18.90 4.29 0.38
N ARG A 5 19.68 4.73 1.38
CA ARG A 5 19.31 4.63 2.79
C ARG A 5 18.01 5.37 3.10
N ILE A 6 17.78 6.53 2.48
CA ILE A 6 16.57 7.34 2.68
C ILE A 6 15.36 6.58 2.13
N GLU A 7 15.46 6.05 0.92
CA GLU A 7 14.38 5.33 0.25
C GLU A 7 14.01 4.04 0.99
N ILE A 8 15.01 3.28 1.44
CA ILE A 8 14.78 2.07 2.27
C ILE A 8 14.09 2.44 3.58
N LYS A 9 14.56 3.48 4.28
CA LYS A 9 13.93 3.98 5.51
C LYS A 9 12.45 4.31 5.29
N TRP A 10 12.13 5.06 4.24
CA TRP A 10 10.75 5.44 3.95
C TRP A 10 9.89 4.27 3.48
N GLY A 11 10.45 3.33 2.73
CA GLY A 11 9.75 2.09 2.37
C GLY A 11 9.37 1.25 3.59
N LEU A 12 10.26 1.14 4.59
CA LEU A 12 9.97 0.46 5.86
C LEU A 12 8.91 1.19 6.70
N ILE A 13 8.97 2.53 6.76
CA ILE A 13 7.93 3.35 7.42
C ILE A 13 6.58 3.14 6.74
N PHE A 14 6.56 3.10 5.41
CA PHE A 14 5.34 2.84 4.65
C PHE A 14 4.75 1.47 5.01
N VAL A 15 5.56 0.42 5.00
CA VAL A 15 5.14 -0.93 5.39
C VAL A 15 4.55 -0.97 6.81
N ALA A 16 5.19 -0.31 7.77
CA ALA A 16 4.69 -0.22 9.13
C ALA A 16 3.34 0.51 9.18
N MET A 17 3.21 1.63 8.46
CA MET A 17 1.95 2.38 8.34
C MET A 17 0.85 1.51 7.73
N SER A 18 1.14 0.75 6.68
CA SER A 18 0.17 -0.16 6.04
C SER A 18 -0.35 -1.23 7.01
N LEU A 19 0.52 -1.83 7.81
CA LEU A 19 0.12 -2.83 8.81
C LEU A 19 -0.72 -2.20 9.94
N LEU A 20 -0.34 -1.00 10.39
CA LEU A 20 -1.13 -0.26 11.37
C LEU A 20 -2.50 0.13 10.82
N TRP A 21 -2.57 0.48 9.54
CA TRP A 21 -3.83 0.77 8.85
C TRP A 21 -4.74 -0.45 8.82
N MET A 22 -4.22 -1.62 8.40
CA MET A 22 -4.98 -2.88 8.40
C MET A 22 -5.47 -3.26 9.79
N LEU A 23 -4.64 -3.05 10.83
CA LEU A 23 -5.05 -3.25 12.21
C LEU A 23 -6.18 -2.30 12.60
N GLY A 24 -6.08 -1.02 12.23
CA GLY A 24 -7.13 -0.03 12.47
C GLY A 24 -8.45 -0.41 11.81
N GLU A 25 -8.42 -0.83 10.54
CA GLU A 25 -9.62 -1.30 9.83
C GLU A 25 -10.29 -2.47 10.55
N ARG A 26 -9.50 -3.46 10.97
CA ARG A 26 -10.01 -4.61 11.72
C ARG A 26 -10.66 -4.18 13.04
N LEU A 27 -10.05 -3.24 13.77
CA LEU A 27 -10.57 -2.74 15.05
C LEU A 27 -11.86 -1.91 14.90
N VAL A 28 -12.04 -1.22 13.77
CA VAL A 28 -13.28 -0.49 13.44
C VAL A 28 -14.39 -1.44 12.99
N GLY A 29 -14.04 -2.68 12.65
CA GLY A 29 -14.98 -3.71 12.19
C GLY A 29 -15.14 -3.77 10.67
N LEU A 30 -14.27 -3.12 9.90
CA LEU A 30 -14.35 -3.14 8.43
C LEU A 30 -13.99 -4.50 7.84
N HIS A 31 -13.48 -5.45 8.63
CA HIS A 31 -13.16 -6.81 8.18
C HIS A 31 -14.19 -7.85 8.64
N ASP A 32 -15.23 -7.43 9.36
CA ASP A 32 -16.30 -8.28 9.89
C ASP A 32 -17.67 -7.57 9.85
N GLU A 33 -17.99 -6.72 10.83
CA GLU A 33 -19.33 -6.17 11.06
C GLU A 33 -19.74 -5.15 9.99
N LEU A 34 -18.80 -4.33 9.52
CA LEU A 34 -18.99 -3.25 8.56
C LEU A 34 -18.43 -3.59 7.17
N LEU A 35 -18.48 -4.87 6.81
CA LEU A 35 -17.88 -5.38 5.57
C LEU A 35 -18.47 -4.72 4.32
N GLU A 36 -19.76 -4.37 4.36
CA GLU A 36 -20.44 -3.63 3.28
C GLU A 36 -19.78 -2.28 2.96
N HIS A 37 -19.13 -1.68 3.95
CA HIS A 37 -18.48 -0.38 3.83
C HIS A 37 -16.97 -0.49 3.53
N HIS A 38 -16.38 -1.69 3.68
CA HIS A 38 -14.93 -1.92 3.54
C HIS A 38 -14.36 -1.33 2.24
N ALA A 39 -15.01 -1.62 1.10
CA ALA A 39 -14.54 -1.21 -0.23
C ALA A 39 -14.42 0.31 -0.40
N VAL A 40 -15.19 1.11 0.36
CA VAL A 40 -15.13 2.57 0.30
C VAL A 40 -14.05 3.10 1.24
N TRP A 41 -14.05 2.66 2.51
CA TRP A 41 -13.19 3.24 3.54
C TRP A 41 -11.73 2.81 3.44
N THR A 42 -11.45 1.61 2.96
CA THR A 42 -10.06 1.11 2.85
C THR A 42 -9.20 1.97 1.93
N ASN A 43 -9.82 2.55 0.89
CA ASN A 43 -9.13 3.43 -0.07
C ASN A 43 -8.58 4.71 0.56
N LEU A 44 -9.02 5.10 1.76
CA LEU A 44 -8.47 6.24 2.49
C LEU A 44 -7.00 6.06 2.88
N ILE A 45 -6.46 4.83 2.85
CA ILE A 45 -5.03 4.56 3.00
C ILE A 45 -4.18 5.35 1.99
N ALA A 46 -4.75 5.74 0.84
CA ALA A 46 -4.09 6.56 -0.15
C ALA A 46 -3.61 7.91 0.43
N VAL A 47 -4.33 8.48 1.40
CA VAL A 47 -3.98 9.77 2.02
C VAL A 47 -2.64 9.68 2.79
N PRO A 48 -2.49 8.84 3.82
CA PRO A 48 -1.21 8.68 4.50
C PRO A 48 -0.12 8.14 3.55
N ALA A 49 -0.47 7.28 2.59
CA ALA A 49 0.48 6.78 1.59
C ALA A 49 1.12 7.92 0.77
N ILE A 50 0.30 8.81 0.19
CA ILE A 50 0.80 9.95 -0.60
C ILE A 50 1.63 10.89 0.27
N ILE A 51 1.20 11.15 1.51
CA ILE A 51 1.97 11.97 2.46
C ILE A 51 3.37 11.37 2.68
N LEU A 52 3.48 10.06 2.87
CA LEU A 52 4.78 9.40 3.03
C LEU A 52 5.66 9.54 1.77
N TYR A 53 5.11 9.45 0.56
CA TYR A 53 5.87 9.72 -0.66
C TYR A 53 6.35 11.17 -0.74
N VAL A 54 5.50 12.14 -0.38
CA VAL A 54 5.88 13.57 -0.33
C VAL A 54 7.02 13.78 0.66
N LEU A 55 6.92 13.22 1.85
CA LEU A 55 7.95 13.32 2.88
C LEU A 55 9.24 12.60 2.46
N ALA A 56 9.14 11.44 1.81
CA ALA A 56 10.29 10.69 1.30
C ALA A 56 11.07 11.48 0.25
N LEU A 57 10.36 12.05 -0.74
CA LEU A 57 11.00 12.85 -1.80
C LEU A 57 11.55 14.17 -1.26
N LYS A 58 10.86 14.80 -0.30
CA LYS A 58 11.36 16.01 0.39
C LYS A 58 12.65 15.70 1.15
N ASP A 59 12.66 14.64 1.96
CA ASP A 59 13.84 14.20 2.71
C ASP A 59 15.01 13.89 1.76
N LYS A 60 14.75 13.19 0.66
CA LYS A 60 15.77 12.92 -0.37
C LYS A 60 16.33 14.20 -0.99
N ARG A 61 15.46 15.15 -1.34
CA ARG A 61 15.89 16.43 -1.91
C ARG A 61 16.80 17.20 -0.96
N GLU A 62 16.37 17.40 0.28
CA GLU A 62 17.10 18.24 1.23
C GLU A 62 18.41 17.57 1.67
N ASN A 63 18.37 16.28 2.00
CA ASN A 63 19.50 15.59 2.67
C ASN A 63 20.45 14.85 1.72
N PHE A 64 20.08 14.62 0.45
CA PHE A 64 20.95 13.95 -0.52
C PHE A 64 21.29 14.82 -1.74
N TYR A 65 20.33 15.59 -2.25
CA TYR A 65 20.55 16.43 -3.43
C TYR A 65 20.83 17.92 -3.12
N GLY A 66 20.99 18.28 -1.84
CA GLY A 66 21.35 19.65 -1.43
C GLY A 66 20.25 20.68 -1.70
N GLY A 67 18.98 20.28 -1.56
CA GLY A 67 17.82 21.17 -1.70
C GLY A 67 17.32 21.37 -3.14
N LYS A 68 18.08 20.92 -4.15
CA LYS A 68 17.68 20.96 -5.56
C LYS A 68 17.41 19.56 -6.07
N MET A 69 16.32 19.35 -6.80
CA MET A 69 15.99 18.02 -7.32
C MET A 69 15.26 18.15 -8.64
N SER A 70 15.74 17.41 -9.64
CA SER A 70 15.03 17.28 -10.91
C SER A 70 13.84 16.33 -10.77
N TRP A 71 12.88 16.44 -11.70
CA TRP A 71 11.74 15.51 -11.73
C TRP A 71 12.21 14.04 -11.85
N GLY A 72 13.18 13.77 -12.73
CA GLY A 72 13.71 12.40 -12.92
C GLY A 72 14.41 11.84 -11.68
N GLN A 73 15.10 12.68 -10.91
CA GLN A 73 15.69 12.28 -9.62
C GLN A 73 14.60 11.95 -8.60
N GLY A 74 13.56 12.78 -8.50
CA GLY A 74 12.41 12.55 -7.63
C GLY A 74 11.65 11.27 -8.00
N PHE A 75 11.37 11.08 -9.30
CA PHE A 75 10.71 9.88 -9.80
C PHE A 75 11.52 8.62 -9.50
N LYS A 76 12.84 8.64 -9.75
CA LYS A 76 13.73 7.52 -9.43
C LYS A 76 13.72 7.19 -7.94
N ALA A 77 13.81 8.20 -7.07
CA ALA A 77 13.75 7.99 -5.63
C ALA A 77 12.40 7.38 -5.19
N GLY A 78 11.29 7.88 -5.74
CA GLY A 78 9.95 7.32 -5.52
C GLY A 78 9.85 5.86 -5.94
N MET A 79 10.37 5.51 -7.13
CA MET A 79 10.38 4.13 -7.62
C MET A 79 11.21 3.18 -6.75
N ILE A 80 12.27 3.66 -6.09
CA ILE A 80 13.05 2.84 -5.15
C ILE A 80 12.24 2.61 -3.87
N VAL A 81 11.51 3.61 -3.36
CA VAL A 81 10.55 3.42 -2.26
C VAL A 81 9.48 2.39 -2.67
N THR A 82 8.90 2.55 -3.85
CA THR A 82 7.93 1.60 -4.43
C THR A 82 8.48 0.18 -4.46
N ALA A 83 9.72 -0.02 -4.92
CA ALA A 83 10.34 -1.33 -4.98
C ALA A 83 10.48 -1.97 -3.60
N VAL A 84 10.88 -1.20 -2.58
CA VAL A 84 10.97 -1.69 -1.19
C VAL A 84 9.58 -2.13 -0.69
N VAL A 85 8.55 -1.31 -0.91
CA VAL A 85 7.17 -1.63 -0.52
C VAL A 85 6.65 -2.87 -1.27
N ALA A 86 6.87 -2.96 -2.58
CA ALA A 86 6.42 -4.08 -3.39
C ALA A 86 7.10 -5.39 -2.94
N ILE A 87 8.42 -5.40 -2.72
CA ILE A 87 9.14 -6.59 -2.25
C ILE A 87 8.61 -7.07 -0.89
N LEU A 88 8.24 -6.14 0.00
CA LEU A 88 7.70 -6.47 1.32
C LEU A 88 6.19 -6.75 1.32
N SER A 89 5.48 -6.42 0.24
CA SER A 89 4.02 -6.55 0.18
C SER A 89 3.50 -7.99 0.40
N PRO A 90 4.15 -9.08 -0.08
CA PRO A 90 3.70 -10.44 0.22
C PRO A 90 3.78 -10.75 1.72
N LEU A 91 4.83 -10.27 2.40
CA LEU A 91 5.00 -10.44 3.84
C LEU A 91 3.93 -9.66 4.61
N THR A 92 3.65 -8.41 4.23
CA THR A 92 2.59 -7.63 4.87
C THR A 92 1.22 -8.24 4.64
N GLN A 93 0.98 -8.82 3.46
CA GLN A 93 -0.27 -9.51 3.15
C GLN A 93 -0.43 -10.78 3.99
N LEU A 94 0.65 -11.55 4.17
CA LEU A 94 0.66 -12.72 5.05
C LEU A 94 0.35 -12.35 6.50
N ILE A 95 0.99 -11.31 7.03
CA ILE A 95 0.72 -10.81 8.38
C ILE A 95 -0.74 -10.36 8.49
N THR A 96 -1.23 -9.60 7.50
CA THR A 96 -2.60 -9.10 7.50
C THR A 96 -3.59 -10.25 7.50
N SER A 97 -3.52 -11.15 6.53
CA SER A 97 -4.50 -12.23 6.36
C SER A 97 -4.39 -13.35 7.40
N LYS A 98 -3.26 -13.55 8.07
CA LYS A 98 -3.10 -14.65 9.06
C LYS A 98 -3.12 -14.20 10.51
N ILE A 99 -2.74 -12.95 10.78
CA ILE A 99 -2.60 -12.42 12.15
C ILE A 99 -3.62 -11.31 12.39
N ILE A 100 -3.66 -10.32 11.50
CA ILE A 100 -4.53 -9.15 11.67
C ILE A 100 -5.98 -9.48 11.36
N THR A 101 -6.30 -10.35 10.41
CA THR A 101 -7.69 -10.61 10.03
C THR A 101 -7.88 -12.04 9.51
N PRO A 102 -7.72 -13.05 10.39
CA PRO A 102 -7.68 -14.46 9.98
C PRO A 102 -8.98 -14.97 9.33
N HIS A 103 -10.11 -14.30 9.56
CA HIS A 103 -11.43 -14.70 9.07
C HIS A 103 -11.96 -13.80 7.93
N TYR A 104 -11.18 -12.81 7.48
CA TYR A 104 -11.65 -11.85 6.48
C TYR A 104 -12.13 -12.53 5.19
N PHE A 105 -11.36 -13.50 4.68
CA PHE A 105 -11.71 -14.18 3.43
C PHE A 105 -13.01 -14.97 3.56
N ASP A 106 -13.19 -15.70 4.66
CA ASP A 106 -14.44 -16.43 4.91
C ASP A 106 -15.63 -15.46 5.01
N ASN A 107 -15.46 -14.36 5.73
CA ASN A 107 -16.49 -13.34 5.92
C ASN A 107 -16.90 -12.68 4.59
N VAL A 108 -15.93 -12.27 3.77
CA VAL A 108 -16.21 -11.59 2.49
C VAL A 108 -16.78 -12.53 1.44
N ILE A 109 -16.37 -13.80 1.43
CA ILE A 109 -16.97 -14.81 0.54
C ILE A 109 -18.44 -15.02 0.92
N ALA A 110 -18.72 -15.30 2.21
CA ALA A 110 -20.08 -15.52 2.69
C ALA A 110 -20.98 -14.31 2.41
N TYR A 111 -20.49 -13.11 2.68
CA TYR A 111 -21.22 -11.86 2.38
C TYR A 111 -21.49 -11.69 0.88
N SER A 112 -20.47 -11.87 0.03
CA SER A 112 -20.60 -11.67 -1.41
C SER A 112 -21.62 -12.63 -2.04
N VAL A 113 -21.65 -13.87 -1.57
CA VAL A 113 -22.60 -14.89 -2.03
C VAL A 113 -24.00 -14.61 -1.51
N ALA A 114 -24.14 -14.26 -0.22
CA ALA A 114 -25.43 -13.94 0.38
C ALA A 114 -26.11 -12.71 -0.26
N GLN A 115 -25.32 -11.73 -0.69
CA GLN A 115 -25.80 -10.53 -1.39
C GLN A 115 -25.96 -10.75 -2.92
N GLY A 116 -25.68 -11.94 -3.44
CA GLY A 116 -25.77 -12.24 -4.87
C GLY A 116 -24.76 -11.48 -5.74
N LEU A 117 -23.68 -10.96 -5.14
CA LEU A 117 -22.62 -10.22 -5.84
C LEU A 117 -21.67 -11.14 -6.60
N SER A 118 -21.56 -12.40 -6.20
CA SER A 118 -20.70 -13.42 -6.82
C SER A 118 -21.21 -14.83 -6.56
N THR A 119 -20.84 -15.79 -7.42
CA THR A 119 -21.04 -17.21 -7.12
C THR A 119 -20.03 -17.67 -6.06
N GLN A 120 -20.31 -18.78 -5.36
CA GLN A 120 -19.36 -19.36 -4.39
C GLN A 120 -17.98 -19.61 -5.03
N ALA A 121 -17.97 -20.21 -6.22
CA ALA A 121 -16.74 -20.56 -6.93
C ALA A 121 -15.93 -19.30 -7.33
N ASP A 122 -16.61 -18.26 -7.84
CA ASP A 122 -15.94 -17.01 -8.22
C ASP A 122 -15.40 -16.27 -7.00
N ALA A 123 -16.16 -16.26 -5.91
CA ALA A 123 -15.76 -15.64 -4.66
C ALA A 123 -14.53 -16.32 -4.05
N GLU A 124 -14.47 -17.65 -4.00
CA GLU A 124 -13.30 -18.40 -3.50
C GLU A 124 -12.06 -18.20 -4.40
N ALA A 125 -12.26 -18.15 -5.73
CA ALA A 125 -11.19 -17.90 -6.68
C ALA A 125 -10.60 -16.49 -6.55
N PHE A 126 -11.42 -15.51 -6.15
CA PHE A 126 -11.00 -14.12 -5.98
C PHE A 126 -10.48 -13.81 -4.56
N PHE A 127 -11.25 -14.15 -3.53
CA PHE A 127 -10.96 -13.83 -2.12
C PHE A 127 -10.09 -14.89 -1.47
N ASN A 128 -8.85 -14.97 -1.92
CA ASN A 128 -7.86 -15.82 -1.28
C ASN A 128 -6.50 -15.13 -1.18
N LEU A 129 -5.68 -15.66 -0.27
CA LEU A 129 -4.36 -15.14 0.03
C LEU A 129 -3.45 -15.06 -1.20
N GLY A 130 -3.47 -16.08 -2.07
CA GLY A 130 -2.61 -16.12 -3.26
C GLY A 130 -2.93 -14.97 -4.21
N ASN A 131 -4.22 -14.81 -4.54
CA ASN A 131 -4.69 -13.73 -5.38
C ASN A 131 -4.40 -12.34 -4.76
N TYR A 132 -4.66 -12.16 -3.47
CA TYR A 132 -4.40 -10.90 -2.77
C TYR A 132 -2.91 -10.55 -2.69
N ILE A 133 -2.00 -11.53 -2.56
CA ILE A 133 -0.56 -11.29 -2.66
C ILE A 133 -0.19 -10.76 -4.05
N VAL A 134 -0.69 -11.38 -5.11
CA VAL A 134 -0.40 -10.98 -6.50
C VAL A 134 -0.97 -9.59 -6.78
N MET A 135 -2.24 -9.37 -6.43
CA MET A 135 -2.90 -8.07 -6.62
C MET A 135 -2.24 -6.97 -5.78
N GLY A 136 -1.88 -7.25 -4.52
CA GLY A 136 -1.17 -6.31 -3.67
C GLY A 136 0.21 -5.94 -4.21
N PHE A 137 0.96 -6.93 -4.72
CA PHE A 137 2.27 -6.70 -5.34
C PHE A 137 2.18 -5.83 -6.60
N ILE A 138 1.30 -6.20 -7.54
CA ILE A 138 1.09 -5.44 -8.78
C ILE A 138 0.54 -4.05 -8.47
N GLY A 139 -0.43 -3.95 -7.58
CA GLY A 139 -1.04 -2.70 -7.13
C GLY A 139 -0.01 -1.76 -6.51
N ALA A 140 0.88 -2.27 -5.65
CA ALA A 140 1.97 -1.48 -5.06
C ALA A 140 2.88 -0.88 -6.14
N ILE A 141 3.25 -1.66 -7.16
CA ILE A 141 4.10 -1.18 -8.27
C ILE A 141 3.38 -0.10 -9.08
N VAL A 142 2.16 -0.39 -9.53
CA VAL A 142 1.39 0.52 -10.40
C VAL A 142 1.08 1.83 -9.67
N MET A 143 0.49 1.75 -8.47
CA MET A 143 0.12 2.93 -7.70
C MET A 143 1.35 3.68 -7.19
N GLY A 144 2.41 2.97 -6.81
CA GLY A 144 3.68 3.59 -6.43
C GLY A 144 4.33 4.34 -7.59
N ALA A 145 4.27 3.81 -8.81
CA ALA A 145 4.78 4.50 -10.00
C ALA A 145 3.98 5.77 -10.32
N VAL A 146 2.65 5.69 -10.32
CA VAL A 146 1.77 6.84 -10.54
C VAL A 146 2.02 7.91 -9.47
N THR A 147 2.02 7.52 -8.20
CA THR A 147 2.28 8.43 -7.06
C THR A 147 3.65 9.07 -7.17
N SER A 148 4.69 8.28 -7.50
CA SER A 148 6.05 8.80 -7.70
C SER A 148 6.11 9.85 -8.80
N ALA A 149 5.45 9.61 -9.93
CA ALA A 149 5.43 10.55 -11.06
C ALA A 149 4.76 11.87 -10.68
N ILE A 150 3.60 11.80 -10.00
CA ILE A 150 2.83 12.98 -9.56
C ILE A 150 3.61 13.75 -8.49
N VAL A 151 4.04 13.09 -7.42
CA VAL A 151 4.70 13.73 -6.28
C VAL A 151 6.05 14.33 -6.71
N ALA A 152 6.77 13.72 -7.64
CA ALA A 152 8.01 14.26 -8.18
C ALA A 152 7.83 15.62 -8.88
N ILE A 153 6.65 15.93 -9.44
CA ILE A 153 6.36 17.24 -10.03
C ILE A 153 6.42 18.33 -8.96
N PHE A 154 5.80 18.08 -7.80
CA PHE A 154 5.78 19.02 -6.68
C PHE A 154 7.09 19.05 -5.90
N ALA A 155 7.83 17.94 -5.90
CA ALA A 155 9.13 17.87 -5.23
C ALA A 155 10.25 18.54 -6.03
N LYS A 156 10.09 18.70 -7.35
CA LYS A 156 11.05 19.35 -8.24
C LYS A 156 11.35 20.78 -7.76
N ARG A 157 12.65 21.10 -7.66
CA ARG A 157 13.16 22.47 -7.47
C ARG A 157 14.38 22.66 -8.36
N GLY A 158 14.32 23.66 -9.24
CA GLY A 158 15.43 24.12 -10.08
C GLY A 158 16.39 25.02 -9.32
#